data_AF-A0A1G1VT08-F1
#
_entry.id   AF-A0A1G1VT08-F1
#
_cell.length_a   1.000
_cell.length_b   1.000
_cell.length_c   1.000
_cell.angle_alpha   90.00
_cell.angle_beta   90.00
_cell.angle_gamma   90.00
#
_symmetry.space_group_name_H-M   'P 1'
#
loop_
_entity.id
_entity.type
_entity.pdbx_description
1 polymer ?
#
loop_
_entity_poly.entity_id
_entity_poly.type
_entity_poly.pdbx_seq_one_letter_code
_entity_poly.pdbx_strand_id
1 'polypeptide(L)'
;MKQSQETPRSQKLQAMRHSAEHVLEQAMLKLYPGLMMAMGPAIEDGFYFDFDFSGKISEQDLPNIEAEMKNIIKKNLPIRKEACPMKKARELFNHNPYKQEWLDEIEKKGETPTLYWTGSEFVDLCAGPHVASTGEIGPFKLLTVAGAYWHGDENQKMLTRIYGTAFETKPELDRYLWQIEEAKKRDHRKLGPKLDLFVINEDIGKGLPLLTPKGTVVRNEILAYEKELEGRTGFQEVWTPHIAKSDLYKRTGHWDHYREIMYAPFGIESETYVLKPMNCPHHYMIYASRPRSYRELPLRLSEPGTCYRYEKSGELGGLTRVRSLTIDDSHILMREEQIDAEFELCINLVLAMFKAFGLNKYWVRLSLNDPADHAKYIADPKTWKKAGRKLEEIVKKSRLTYEIAKGEASFYGPKIDFMVKDAIGRAWQMSTLQLDLFMAKKLGLVYTDADGSEKHPVILHRGLTGSLERTIGLLIEHYAGAFPLWLSPTQVIVIPIADRHHSYAKKVSASLNDKHLRVELDDRPSSMQKRIRDAELAKVPFMIIVGDNERIKGDISVRTRGKADLGRMSLATLEKKLLKQIAEKR
;
A
#
# COMPACT_ATOMS: atom_id res chain seq x y z
N MET A 1 3.90 8.03 23.50
CA MET A 1 4.92 8.41 22.49
C MET A 1 5.86 7.23 22.28
N LYS A 2 5.84 6.62 21.09
CA LYS A 2 6.73 5.50 20.74
C LYS A 2 8.06 6.08 20.24
N GLN A 3 9.12 6.01 21.03
CA GLN A 3 10.48 6.15 20.51
C GLN A 3 10.84 4.84 19.80
N SER A 4 10.50 4.75 18.51
CA SER A 4 11.21 3.84 17.61
C SER A 4 12.69 4.22 17.59
N GLN A 5 13.59 3.24 17.54
CA GLN A 5 15.03 3.48 17.36
C GLN A 5 15.27 4.10 15.97
N GLU A 6 15.07 5.40 15.88
CA GLU A 6 15.33 6.18 14.68
C GLU A 6 16.83 6.29 14.44
N THR A 7 17.25 6.09 13.19
CA THR A 7 18.65 6.27 12.82
C THR A 7 19.10 7.72 13.12
N PRO A 8 20.39 7.98 13.40
CA PRO A 8 20.89 9.35 13.67
C PRO A 8 20.51 10.35 12.57
N ARG A 9 20.42 9.86 11.32
CA ARG A 9 19.97 10.64 10.17
C ARG A 9 18.48 10.99 10.21
N SER A 10 17.63 10.04 10.60
CA SER A 10 16.18 10.27 10.80
C SER A 10 15.94 11.34 11.85
N GLN A 11 16.63 11.24 12.98
CA GLN A 11 16.53 12.21 14.07
C GLN A 11 16.97 13.62 13.62
N LYS A 12 18.04 13.71 12.83
CA LYS A 12 18.50 14.98 12.25
C LYS A 12 17.47 15.58 11.29
N LEU A 13 16.89 14.78 10.38
CA LEU A 13 15.84 15.23 9.45
C LEU A 13 14.57 15.66 10.19
N GLN A 14 14.18 14.92 11.23
CA GLN A 14 13.05 15.28 12.08
C GLN A 14 13.26 16.63 12.74
N ALA A 15 14.41 16.83 13.40
CA ALA A 15 14.77 18.10 14.04
C ALA A 15 14.83 19.27 13.04
N MET A 16 15.37 19.03 11.84
CA MET A 16 15.44 20.03 10.77
C MET A 16 14.06 20.43 10.26
N ARG A 17 13.17 19.46 10.01
CA ARG A 17 11.81 19.71 9.54
C ARG A 17 10.95 20.40 10.59
N HIS A 18 11.13 20.05 11.85
CA HIS A 18 10.49 20.73 12.97
C HIS A 18 10.95 22.17 13.09
N SER A 19 12.24 22.42 12.86
CA SER A 19 12.78 23.79 12.86
C SER A 19 12.33 24.58 11.63
N ALA A 20 12.17 23.94 10.48
CA ALA A 20 11.60 24.56 9.27
C ALA A 20 10.13 24.95 9.47
N GLU A 21 9.40 24.19 10.27
CA GLU A 21 8.04 24.48 10.71
C GLU A 21 8.01 25.72 11.62
N HIS A 22 8.87 25.83 12.65
CA HIS A 22 8.99 27.08 13.43
C HIS A 22 9.36 28.31 12.58
N VAL A 23 10.19 28.13 11.56
CA VAL A 23 10.52 29.21 10.62
C VAL A 23 9.30 29.60 9.77
N LEU A 24 8.43 28.64 9.43
CA LEU A 24 7.15 28.91 8.78
C LEU A 24 6.24 29.73 9.70
N GLU A 25 6.11 29.37 10.98
CA GLU A 25 5.36 30.16 11.97
C GLU A 25 5.84 31.61 12.03
N GLN A 26 7.15 31.81 12.19
CA GLN A 26 7.75 33.14 12.28
C GLN A 26 7.54 33.95 10.99
N ALA A 27 7.67 33.32 9.81
CA ALA A 27 7.40 33.98 8.53
C ALA A 27 5.92 34.38 8.41
N MET A 28 5.03 33.49 8.84
CA MET A 28 3.59 33.71 8.78
C MET A 28 3.16 34.86 9.70
N LEU A 29 3.63 34.90 10.96
CA LEU A 29 3.31 35.98 11.90
C LEU A 29 3.71 37.36 11.36
N LYS A 30 4.83 37.42 10.64
CA LYS A 30 5.31 38.66 10.01
C LYS A 30 4.45 39.07 8.81
N LEU A 31 4.06 38.12 7.97
CA LEU A 31 3.29 38.38 6.75
C LEU A 31 1.80 38.61 7.02
N TYR A 32 1.25 37.96 8.04
CA TYR A 32 -0.16 38.01 8.40
C TYR A 32 -0.33 38.34 9.89
N PRO A 33 -0.17 39.63 10.28
CA PRO A 33 -0.33 40.05 11.67
C PRO A 33 -1.72 39.68 12.22
N GLY A 34 -1.74 39.14 13.43
CA GLY A 34 -2.99 38.73 14.10
C GLY A 34 -3.45 37.31 13.80
N LEU A 35 -2.69 36.53 13.03
CA LEU A 35 -2.91 35.09 12.94
C LEU A 35 -2.63 34.42 14.29
N MET A 36 -3.37 33.35 14.59
CA MET A 36 -3.17 32.51 15.76
C MET A 36 -2.54 31.17 15.34
N MET A 37 -1.57 30.73 16.12
CA MET A 37 -0.81 29.51 15.87
C MET A 37 -1.44 28.35 16.63
N ALA A 38 -1.87 27.29 15.94
CA ALA A 38 -2.58 26.19 16.57
C ALA A 38 -1.66 24.98 16.86
N MET A 39 -1.23 24.27 15.82
CA MET A 39 -0.40 23.05 15.94
C MET A 39 0.32 22.74 14.63
N GLY A 40 1.57 22.29 14.73
CA GLY A 40 2.25 21.71 13.58
C GLY A 40 3.39 20.77 13.98
N PRO A 41 3.32 19.48 13.63
CA PRO A 41 4.41 18.56 13.85
C PRO A 41 5.30 18.43 12.61
N ALA A 42 6.56 18.07 12.85
CA ALA A 42 7.35 17.36 11.84
C ALA A 42 6.73 15.99 11.56
N ILE A 43 6.67 15.62 10.28
CA ILE A 43 6.16 14.33 9.79
C ILE A 43 7.26 13.59 9.00
N GLU A 44 7.02 12.32 8.68
CA GLU A 44 8.00 11.42 8.05
C GLU A 44 8.64 11.98 6.77
N ASP A 45 7.89 12.78 5.99
CA ASP A 45 8.36 13.34 4.73
C ASP A 45 8.40 14.88 4.71
N GLY A 46 8.18 15.55 5.84
CA GLY A 46 8.09 17.00 5.87
C GLY A 46 7.57 17.55 7.19
N PHE A 47 6.70 18.54 7.11
CA PHE A 47 6.04 19.19 8.24
C PHE A 47 4.74 19.84 7.77
N TYR A 48 3.88 20.19 8.71
CA TYR A 48 2.77 21.10 8.43
C TYR A 48 2.52 21.99 9.63
N PHE A 49 1.80 23.09 9.42
CA PHE A 49 1.30 23.91 10.52
C PHE A 49 -0.11 24.41 10.27
N ASP A 50 -0.92 24.41 11.32
CA ASP A 50 -2.30 24.90 11.34
C ASP A 50 -2.38 26.33 11.88
N PHE A 51 -2.95 27.21 11.07
CA PHE A 51 -3.14 28.62 11.39
C PHE A 51 -4.62 28.95 11.48
N ASP A 52 -4.98 29.75 12.48
CA ASP A 52 -6.30 30.36 12.61
C ASP A 52 -6.20 31.86 12.30
N PHE A 53 -6.79 32.27 11.19
CA PHE A 53 -6.88 33.67 10.79
C PHE A 53 -8.05 33.86 9.82
N SER A 54 -8.54 35.09 9.72
CA SER A 54 -9.73 35.44 8.91
C SER A 54 -9.44 35.65 7.42
N GLY A 55 -8.17 35.60 7.02
CA GLY A 55 -7.74 35.76 5.64
C GLY A 55 -7.85 34.47 4.81
N LYS A 56 -7.45 34.55 3.54
CA LYS A 56 -7.29 33.38 2.67
C LYS A 56 -5.84 33.27 2.25
N ILE A 57 -5.28 32.07 2.38
CA ILE A 57 -3.98 31.70 1.82
C ILE A 57 -4.22 30.60 0.80
N SER A 58 -3.57 30.74 -0.35
CA SER A 58 -3.64 29.79 -1.46
C SER A 58 -2.24 29.33 -1.84
N GLU A 59 -2.17 28.34 -2.74
CA GLU A 59 -0.88 27.87 -3.27
C GLU A 59 -0.09 28.98 -4.00
N GLN A 60 -0.77 30.04 -4.46
CA GLN A 60 -0.13 31.19 -5.13
C GLN A 60 0.63 32.09 -4.16
N ASP A 61 0.32 32.04 -2.87
CA ASP A 61 0.97 32.83 -1.82
C ASP A 61 2.23 32.15 -1.27
N LEU A 62 2.35 30.83 -1.47
CA LEU A 62 3.48 30.03 -0.98
C LEU A 62 4.85 30.55 -1.42
N PRO A 63 5.07 31.03 -2.66
CA PRO A 63 6.36 31.61 -3.05
C PRO A 63 6.78 32.82 -2.20
N ASN A 64 5.82 33.66 -1.77
CA ASN A 64 6.10 34.82 -0.92
C ASN A 64 6.45 34.39 0.51
N ILE A 65 5.73 33.40 1.05
CA ILE A 65 6.01 32.81 2.36
C ILE A 65 7.40 32.14 2.36
N GLU A 66 7.71 31.36 1.32
CA GLU A 66 9.04 30.74 1.14
C GLU A 66 10.17 31.78 1.09
N ALA A 67 9.94 32.95 0.47
CA ALA A 67 10.92 34.02 0.42
C ALA A 67 11.22 34.58 1.82
N GLU A 68 10.20 34.77 2.65
CA GLU A 68 10.40 35.21 4.04
C GLU A 68 11.06 34.14 4.90
N MET A 69 10.66 32.87 4.77
CA MET A 69 11.34 31.76 5.44
C MET A 69 12.84 31.71 5.08
N LYS A 70 13.19 31.89 3.80
CA LYS A 70 14.60 31.98 3.36
C LYS A 70 15.33 33.17 3.99
N ASN A 71 14.67 34.31 4.14
CA ASN A 71 15.26 35.47 4.82
C ASN A 71 15.59 35.16 6.28
N ILE A 72 14.70 34.46 7.00
CA ILE A 72 14.90 34.05 8.38
C ILE A 72 16.04 33.02 8.51
N ILE A 73 16.08 32.02 7.63
CA ILE A 73 17.15 31.01 7.57
C ILE A 73 18.51 31.66 7.31
N LYS A 74 18.57 32.64 6.39
CA LYS A 74 19.81 33.37 6.07
C LYS A 74 20.38 34.15 7.27
N LYS A 75 19.55 34.54 8.24
CA LYS A 75 20.01 35.20 9.47
C LYS A 75 20.71 34.25 10.45
N ASN A 76 20.60 32.93 10.25
CA ASN A 76 21.23 31.90 11.08
C ASN A 76 20.97 32.10 12.59
N LEU A 77 19.71 32.29 12.96
CA LEU A 77 19.30 32.59 14.33
C LEU A 77 19.48 31.35 15.23
N PRO A 78 20.02 31.48 16.45
CA PRO A 78 20.15 30.36 17.37
C PRO A 78 18.77 29.87 17.83
N ILE A 79 18.59 28.55 17.95
CA ILE A 79 17.39 27.93 18.51
C ILE A 79 17.72 27.38 19.91
N ARG A 80 17.00 27.84 20.94
CA ARG A 80 17.31 27.53 22.34
C ARG A 80 16.10 26.98 23.08
N LYS A 81 16.29 25.84 23.76
CA LYS A 81 15.28 25.23 24.64
C LYS A 81 15.34 25.85 26.03
N GLU A 82 14.19 26.23 26.58
CA GLU A 82 14.02 26.68 27.96
C GLU A 82 12.90 25.87 28.64
N ALA A 83 13.16 25.28 29.80
CA ALA A 83 12.08 24.77 30.65
C ALA A 83 11.39 25.94 31.34
N CYS A 84 10.07 26.03 31.24
CA CYS A 84 9.31 27.19 31.70
C CYS A 84 8.29 26.80 32.77
N PRO A 85 8.22 27.51 33.91
CA PRO A 85 7.15 27.31 34.89
C PRO A 85 5.78 27.52 34.24
N MET A 86 4.80 26.66 34.59
CA MET A 86 3.45 26.69 34.01
C MET A 86 2.82 28.09 34.03
N LYS A 87 2.95 28.81 35.16
CA LYS A 87 2.45 30.18 35.29
C LYS A 87 3.04 31.15 34.26
N LYS A 88 4.36 31.12 34.07
CA LYS A 88 5.07 31.97 33.09
C LYS A 88 4.67 31.60 31.66
N ALA A 89 4.51 30.30 31.36
CA ALA A 89 4.05 29.85 30.05
C ALA A 89 2.62 30.33 29.74
N ARG A 90 1.70 30.25 30.71
CA ARG A 90 0.32 30.75 30.56
C ARG A 90 0.27 32.26 30.33
N GLU A 91 1.10 33.02 31.05
CA GLU A 91 1.25 34.47 30.85
C GLU A 91 1.77 34.79 29.44
N LEU A 92 2.79 34.07 28.96
CA LEU A 92 3.41 34.29 27.66
C LEU A 92 2.45 34.03 26.49
N PHE A 93 1.62 33.00 26.59
CA PHE A 93 0.68 32.61 25.53
C PHE A 93 -0.77 32.99 25.83
N ASN A 94 -1.02 33.97 26.71
CA ASN A 94 -2.38 34.37 27.13
C ASN A 94 -3.30 34.78 25.96
N HIS A 95 -2.70 35.26 24.87
CA HIS A 95 -3.37 35.74 23.68
C HIS A 95 -3.74 34.61 22.70
N ASN A 96 -3.23 33.40 22.89
CA ASN A 96 -3.43 32.28 21.97
C ASN A 96 -4.21 31.14 22.66
N PRO A 97 -5.51 30.97 22.35
CA PRO A 97 -6.36 29.98 23.03
C PRO A 97 -5.89 28.53 22.78
N TYR A 98 -5.34 28.22 21.61
CA TYR A 98 -4.84 26.88 21.28
C TYR A 98 -3.65 26.48 22.17
N LYS A 99 -2.74 27.43 22.41
CA LYS A 99 -1.57 27.19 23.27
C LYS A 99 -1.98 27.07 24.74
N GLN A 100 -3.05 27.75 25.18
CA GLN A 100 -3.61 27.55 26.52
C GLN A 100 -4.15 26.13 26.71
N GLU A 101 -4.86 25.60 25.71
CA GLU A 101 -5.37 24.23 25.75
C GLU A 101 -4.24 23.20 25.83
N TRP A 102 -3.15 23.42 25.08
CA TRP A 102 -1.96 22.57 25.20
C TRP A 102 -1.32 22.63 26.59
N LEU A 103 -1.27 23.81 27.21
CA LEU A 103 -0.78 23.94 28.59
C LEU A 103 -1.65 23.17 29.58
N ASP A 104 -2.98 23.17 29.38
CA ASP A 104 -3.90 22.35 30.19
C ASP A 104 -3.59 20.86 30.05
N GLU A 105 -3.29 20.38 28.83
CA GLU A 105 -2.90 18.98 28.61
C GLU A 105 -1.57 18.63 29.26
N ILE A 106 -0.57 19.52 29.16
CA ILE A 106 0.75 19.35 29.76
C ILE A 106 0.62 19.29 31.29
N GLU A 107 -0.20 20.18 31.86
CA GLU A 107 -0.48 20.22 33.30
C GLU A 107 -1.15 18.93 33.78
N LYS A 108 -2.16 18.43 33.04
CA LYS A 108 -2.84 17.15 33.34
C LYS A 108 -1.88 15.96 33.30
N LYS A 109 -0.87 15.98 32.44
CA LYS A 109 0.18 14.94 32.36
C LYS A 109 1.24 15.08 33.46
N GLY A 110 1.24 16.18 34.21
CA GLY A 110 2.26 16.47 35.22
C GLY A 110 3.63 16.80 34.62
N GLU A 111 3.65 17.27 33.37
CA GLU A 111 4.88 17.58 32.63
C GLU A 111 5.23 19.08 32.77
N THR A 112 6.52 19.41 32.64
CA THR A 112 6.97 20.81 32.63
C THR A 112 6.94 21.35 31.18
N PRO A 113 6.26 22.48 30.91
CA PRO A 113 6.28 23.10 29.60
C PRO A 113 7.70 23.44 29.14
N THR A 114 7.99 23.19 27.86
CA THR A 114 9.24 23.59 27.23
C THR A 114 8.98 24.60 26.13
N LEU A 115 9.80 25.64 26.11
CA LEU A 115 9.76 26.71 25.13
C LEU A 115 10.98 26.62 24.22
N TYR A 116 10.78 26.90 22.95
CA TYR A 116 11.85 27.01 21.97
C TYR A 116 11.90 28.45 21.44
N TRP A 117 13.01 29.12 21.73
CA TRP A 117 13.30 30.46 21.25
C TRP A 117 14.07 30.39 19.93
N THR A 118 13.57 31.08 18.90
CA THR A 118 14.28 31.28 17.63
C THR A 118 14.78 32.73 17.57
N GLY A 119 16.09 32.89 17.74
CA GLY A 119 16.67 34.21 17.98
C GLY A 119 16.24 34.79 19.32
N SER A 120 16.04 36.11 19.37
CA SER A 120 15.61 36.83 20.59
C SER A 120 14.12 37.17 20.63
N GLU A 121 13.39 36.99 19.52
CA GLU A 121 12.07 37.59 19.33
C GLU A 121 10.94 36.56 19.20
N PHE A 122 11.21 35.40 18.61
CA PHE A 122 10.19 34.36 18.41
C PHE A 122 10.32 33.25 19.45
N VAL A 123 9.20 32.85 20.04
CA VAL A 123 9.10 31.77 21.01
C VAL A 123 7.86 30.95 20.73
N ASP A 124 8.00 29.63 20.77
CA ASP A 124 6.86 28.72 20.69
C ASP A 124 6.88 27.63 21.78
N LEU A 125 5.70 27.15 22.14
CA LEU A 125 5.47 26.02 23.05
C LEU A 125 5.65 24.71 22.29
N CYS A 126 6.78 24.05 22.49
CA CYS A 126 7.15 22.87 21.73
C CYS A 126 8.02 21.90 22.55
N ALA A 127 7.90 20.59 22.30
CA ALA A 127 8.70 19.54 22.94
C ALA A 127 10.04 19.26 22.25
N GLY A 128 10.18 19.65 20.97
CA GLY A 128 11.31 19.37 20.10
C GLY A 128 11.34 17.92 19.56
N PRO A 129 12.49 17.45 19.03
CA PRO A 129 13.78 18.15 18.94
C PRO A 129 13.83 19.21 17.83
N HIS A 130 14.83 20.10 17.90
CA HIS A 130 15.16 21.13 16.90
C HIS A 130 16.66 21.11 16.57
N VAL A 131 17.04 21.68 15.41
CA VAL A 131 18.44 21.97 15.09
C VAL A 131 18.97 23.15 15.93
N ALA A 132 20.29 23.36 15.97
CA ALA A 132 20.87 24.38 16.85
C ALA A 132 20.68 25.82 16.34
N SER A 133 20.48 26.01 15.03
CA SER A 133 20.21 27.31 14.43
C SER A 133 19.35 27.20 13.16
N THR A 134 18.70 28.30 12.76
CA THR A 134 17.91 28.33 11.53
C THR A 134 18.75 28.10 10.28
N GLY A 135 20.06 28.35 10.32
CA GLY A 135 20.98 28.10 9.21
C GLY A 135 21.30 26.61 8.97
N GLU A 136 20.97 25.73 9.92
CA GLU A 136 21.07 24.28 9.74
C GLU A 136 19.87 23.68 9.00
N ILE A 137 18.84 24.49 8.73
CA ILE A 137 17.72 24.08 7.88
C ILE A 137 18.20 24.04 6.43
N GLY A 138 18.21 22.83 5.86
CA GLY A 138 18.60 22.61 4.47
C GLY A 138 17.54 23.10 3.46
N PRO A 139 17.67 22.72 2.17
CA PRO A 139 16.70 23.08 1.16
C PRO A 139 15.29 22.61 1.52
N PHE A 140 14.32 23.52 1.39
CA PHE A 140 12.92 23.27 1.72
C PHE A 140 11.97 23.73 0.60
N LYS A 141 10.72 23.26 0.65
CA LYS A 141 9.63 23.63 -0.26
C LYS A 141 8.29 23.56 0.46
N LEU A 142 7.44 24.57 0.31
CA LEU A 142 6.03 24.50 0.68
C LEU A 142 5.25 23.80 -0.44
N LEU A 143 4.35 22.90 -0.06
CA LEU A 143 3.72 21.93 -0.98
C LEU A 143 2.28 22.31 -1.31
N THR A 144 1.41 22.34 -0.30
CA THR A 144 -0.05 22.53 -0.48
C THR A 144 -0.65 23.28 0.70
N VAL A 145 -1.82 23.87 0.47
CA VAL A 145 -2.67 24.47 1.51
C VAL A 145 -3.94 23.63 1.63
N ALA A 146 -4.34 23.27 2.85
CA ALA A 146 -5.50 22.44 3.13
C ALA A 146 -6.31 23.01 4.31
N GLY A 147 -7.58 22.59 4.43
CA GLY A 147 -8.35 22.79 5.65
C GLY A 147 -8.12 21.64 6.63
N ALA A 148 -8.01 21.95 7.92
CA ALA A 148 -7.97 20.96 8.99
C ALA A 148 -8.92 21.40 10.11
N TYR A 149 -9.55 20.46 10.81
CA TYR A 149 -10.33 20.79 11.99
C TYR A 149 -9.48 20.60 13.24
N TRP A 150 -9.67 21.46 14.25
CA TRP A 150 -8.99 21.31 15.54
C TRP A 150 -9.28 19.93 16.15
N HIS A 151 -8.23 19.24 16.63
CA HIS A 151 -8.26 17.83 17.06
C HIS A 151 -8.82 16.82 16.04
N GLY A 152 -9.00 17.21 14.78
CA GLY A 152 -9.65 16.40 13.76
C GLY A 152 -11.16 16.23 13.95
N ASP A 153 -11.79 17.01 14.84
CA ASP A 153 -13.23 16.99 15.08
C ASP A 153 -13.94 17.99 14.15
N GLU A 154 -14.77 17.49 13.23
CA GLU A 154 -15.50 18.29 12.25
C GLU A 154 -16.47 19.32 12.86
N ASN A 155 -16.79 19.19 14.15
CA ASN A 155 -17.61 20.16 14.89
C ASN A 155 -16.79 21.33 15.45
N GLN A 156 -15.46 21.26 15.38
CA GLN A 156 -14.56 22.30 15.86
C GLN A 156 -14.24 23.32 14.79
N LYS A 157 -13.48 24.36 15.18
CA LYS A 157 -13.06 25.40 14.26
C LYS A 157 -12.18 24.83 13.14
N MET A 158 -12.49 25.23 11.90
CA MET A 158 -11.67 24.93 10.73
C MET A 158 -10.45 25.88 10.70
N LEU A 159 -9.28 25.29 10.52
CA LEU A 159 -7.95 25.89 10.48
C LEU A 159 -7.39 25.79 9.06
N THR A 160 -6.45 26.67 8.74
CA THR A 160 -5.69 26.64 7.49
C THR A 160 -4.37 25.92 7.72
N ARG A 161 -4.21 24.74 7.14
CA ARG A 161 -3.01 23.92 7.19
C ARG A 161 -2.09 24.21 6.01
N ILE A 162 -0.82 24.51 6.26
CA ILE A 162 0.21 24.62 5.21
C ILE A 162 1.18 23.45 5.35
N TYR A 163 1.34 22.67 4.28
CA TYR A 163 2.30 21.57 4.21
C TYR A 163 3.64 22.04 3.63
N GLY A 164 4.74 21.55 4.17
CA GLY A 164 6.09 21.79 3.67
C GLY A 164 6.99 20.57 3.83
N THR A 165 8.16 20.63 3.22
CA THR A 165 9.21 19.60 3.36
C THR A 165 10.59 20.24 3.39
N ALA A 166 11.54 19.58 4.04
CA ALA A 166 12.95 19.97 4.10
C ALA A 166 13.85 18.73 4.05
N PHE A 167 15.01 18.89 3.40
CA PHE A 167 16.03 17.85 3.22
C PHE A 167 17.44 18.41 3.48
N GLU A 168 18.40 17.53 3.73
CA GLU A 168 19.80 17.93 3.96
C GLU A 168 20.44 18.52 2.70
N THR A 169 20.02 18.07 1.52
CA THR A 169 20.65 18.47 0.24
C THR A 169 19.61 18.80 -0.84
N LYS A 170 20.02 19.65 -1.79
CA LYS A 170 19.16 20.06 -2.91
C LYS A 170 18.77 18.87 -3.82
N PRO A 171 19.68 17.94 -4.17
CA PRO A 171 19.31 16.75 -4.94
C PRO A 171 18.25 15.87 -4.26
N GLU A 172 18.24 15.78 -2.94
CA GLU A 172 17.23 15.01 -2.20
C GLU A 172 15.85 15.68 -2.25
N LEU A 173 15.80 17.00 -2.06
CA LEU A 173 14.57 17.77 -2.23
C LEU A 173 14.05 17.63 -3.67
N ASP A 174 14.91 17.82 -4.67
CA ASP A 174 14.50 17.75 -6.08
C ASP A 174 14.00 16.34 -6.45
N ARG A 175 14.63 15.30 -5.90
CA ARG A 175 14.15 13.92 -6.04
C ARG A 175 12.78 13.75 -5.40
N TYR A 176 12.56 14.26 -4.19
CA TYR A 176 11.26 14.17 -3.51
C TYR A 176 10.15 14.89 -4.28
N LEU A 177 10.42 16.10 -4.78
CA LEU A 177 9.47 16.85 -5.61
C LEU A 177 9.18 16.11 -6.92
N TRP A 178 10.19 15.52 -7.55
CA TRP A 178 9.99 14.65 -8.72
C TRP A 178 9.11 13.44 -8.39
N GLN A 179 9.30 12.80 -7.22
CA GLN A 179 8.46 11.68 -6.77
C GLN A 179 6.99 12.09 -6.59
N ILE A 180 6.71 13.27 -6.02
CA ILE A 180 5.35 13.80 -5.89
C ILE A 180 4.70 14.00 -7.26
N GLU A 181 5.41 14.64 -8.19
CA GLU A 181 4.86 14.92 -9.52
C GLU A 181 4.65 13.64 -10.34
N GLU A 182 5.55 12.66 -10.22
CA GLU A 182 5.34 11.35 -10.84
C GLU A 182 4.19 10.59 -10.17
N ALA A 183 4.02 10.65 -8.84
CA ALA A 183 2.89 10.04 -8.14
C ALA A 183 1.55 10.57 -8.67
N LYS A 184 1.43 11.88 -8.87
CA LYS A 184 0.21 12.51 -9.43
C LYS A 184 -0.13 12.00 -10.83
N LYS A 185 0.87 11.72 -11.67
CA LYS A 185 0.68 11.17 -13.03
C LYS A 185 0.37 9.67 -13.03
N ARG A 186 0.84 8.97 -12.00
CA ARG A 186 0.73 7.52 -11.83
C ARG A 186 -0.49 7.07 -11.04
N ASP A 187 -1.20 8.01 -10.42
CA ASP A 187 -2.39 7.76 -9.61
C ASP A 187 -3.37 6.83 -10.33
N HIS A 188 -3.56 5.63 -9.77
CA HIS A 188 -4.41 4.60 -10.35
C HIS A 188 -5.87 5.04 -10.44
N ARG A 189 -6.32 6.00 -9.63
CA ARG A 189 -7.69 6.55 -9.69
C ARG A 189 -7.92 7.40 -10.93
N LYS A 190 -6.85 7.96 -11.50
CA LYS A 190 -6.88 8.70 -12.77
C LYS A 190 -6.61 7.79 -13.95
N LEU A 191 -5.57 6.94 -13.83
CA LEU A 191 -5.17 6.05 -14.92
C LEU A 191 -6.13 4.88 -15.12
N GLY A 192 -6.69 4.31 -14.06
CA GLY A 192 -7.59 3.18 -14.10
C GLY A 192 -8.80 3.43 -14.99
N PRO A 193 -9.63 4.45 -14.71
CA PRO A 193 -10.75 4.81 -15.58
C PRO A 193 -10.31 5.21 -16.99
N LYS A 194 -9.21 5.96 -17.13
CA LYS A 194 -8.68 6.38 -18.45
C LYS A 194 -8.26 5.19 -19.33
N LEU A 195 -7.80 4.11 -18.71
CA LEU A 195 -7.39 2.87 -19.38
C LEU A 195 -8.51 1.81 -19.38
N ASP A 196 -9.72 2.20 -18.98
CA ASP A 196 -10.88 1.31 -18.88
C ASP A 196 -10.59 0.07 -18.02
N LEU A 197 -9.96 0.22 -16.86
CA LEU A 197 -9.61 -0.90 -15.96
C LEU A 197 -10.65 -1.10 -14.84
N PHE A 198 -11.15 -0.02 -14.27
CA PHE A 198 -12.16 -0.10 -13.22
C PHE A 198 -12.96 1.20 -13.14
N VAL A 199 -14.12 1.11 -12.51
CA VAL A 199 -15.01 2.24 -12.22
C VAL A 199 -15.33 2.22 -10.74
N ILE A 200 -15.36 3.40 -10.12
CA ILE A 200 -15.94 3.60 -8.79
C ILE A 200 -17.26 4.33 -9.04
N ASN A 201 -18.36 3.67 -8.68
CA ASN A 201 -19.70 4.17 -8.91
C ASN A 201 -20.36 4.48 -7.56
N GLU A 202 -20.98 5.65 -7.44
CA GLU A 202 -21.57 6.11 -6.19
C GLU A 202 -22.81 5.30 -5.78
N ASP A 203 -23.62 4.85 -6.75
CA ASP A 203 -24.83 4.04 -6.50
C ASP A 203 -24.48 2.65 -5.95
N ILE A 204 -23.33 2.08 -6.34
CA ILE A 204 -22.80 0.84 -5.76
C ILE A 204 -22.25 1.05 -4.36
N GLY A 205 -21.62 2.21 -4.11
CA GLY A 205 -21.10 2.61 -2.81
C GLY A 205 -19.57 2.68 -2.72
N LYS A 206 -19.08 3.49 -1.78
CA LYS A 206 -17.65 3.76 -1.61
C LYS A 206 -16.88 2.51 -1.16
N GLY A 207 -15.72 2.29 -1.78
CA GLY A 207 -14.84 1.16 -1.47
C GLY A 207 -15.27 -0.17 -2.10
N LEU A 208 -16.18 -0.14 -3.07
CA LEU A 208 -16.68 -1.30 -3.82
C LEU A 208 -16.40 -1.10 -5.32
N PRO A 209 -15.14 -1.24 -5.77
CA PRO A 209 -14.78 -0.97 -7.15
C PRO A 209 -15.37 -2.02 -8.10
N LEU A 210 -15.78 -1.58 -9.29
CA LEU A 210 -16.19 -2.44 -10.39
C LEU A 210 -15.02 -2.62 -11.35
N LEU A 211 -14.50 -3.84 -11.49
CA LEU A 211 -13.55 -4.13 -12.56
C LEU A 211 -14.29 -4.24 -13.90
N THR A 212 -13.80 -3.53 -14.91
CA THR A 212 -14.28 -3.64 -16.29
C THR A 212 -13.71 -4.92 -16.93
N PRO A 213 -14.05 -5.25 -18.20
CA PRO A 213 -13.42 -6.38 -18.88
C PRO A 213 -11.88 -6.32 -18.86
N LYS A 214 -11.27 -5.15 -19.11
CA LYS A 214 -9.80 -5.03 -19.12
C LYS A 214 -9.20 -5.17 -17.71
N GLY A 215 -9.81 -4.59 -16.67
CA GLY A 215 -9.33 -4.81 -15.30
C GLY A 215 -9.47 -6.26 -14.84
N THR A 216 -10.55 -6.92 -15.26
CA THR A 216 -10.81 -8.34 -14.96
C THR A 216 -9.75 -9.24 -15.59
N VAL A 217 -9.28 -8.92 -16.81
CA VAL A 217 -8.15 -9.63 -17.42
C VAL A 217 -6.90 -9.51 -16.53
N VAL A 218 -6.53 -8.32 -16.09
CA VAL A 218 -5.35 -8.13 -15.22
C VAL A 218 -5.48 -8.96 -13.94
N ARG A 219 -6.65 -8.93 -13.30
CA ARG A 219 -6.96 -9.74 -12.11
C ARG A 219 -6.77 -11.24 -12.38
N ASN A 220 -7.32 -11.73 -13.49
CA ASN A 220 -7.30 -13.16 -13.80
C ASN A 220 -5.91 -13.65 -14.20
N GLU A 221 -5.09 -12.83 -14.87
CA GLU A 221 -3.70 -13.18 -15.19
C GLU A 221 -2.85 -13.33 -13.91
N ILE A 222 -3.06 -12.45 -12.93
CA ILE A 222 -2.40 -12.57 -11.60
C ILE A 222 -2.77 -13.91 -10.95
N LEU A 223 -4.05 -14.21 -10.85
CA LEU A 223 -4.55 -15.46 -10.25
C LEU A 223 -4.11 -16.71 -11.03
N ALA A 224 -4.07 -16.64 -12.35
CA ALA A 224 -3.63 -17.75 -13.18
C ALA A 224 -2.16 -18.07 -12.93
N TYR A 225 -1.31 -17.05 -12.78
CA TYR A 225 0.10 -17.27 -12.46
C TYR A 225 0.31 -17.78 -11.04
N GLU A 226 -0.45 -17.26 -10.07
CA GLU A 226 -0.45 -17.82 -8.72
C GLU A 226 -0.83 -19.30 -8.72
N LYS A 227 -1.94 -19.66 -9.38
CA LYS A 227 -2.40 -21.04 -9.49
C LYS A 227 -1.38 -21.96 -10.15
N GLU A 228 -0.62 -21.46 -11.12
CA GLU A 228 0.51 -22.19 -11.73
C GLU A 228 1.61 -22.50 -10.70
N LEU A 229 1.99 -21.52 -9.87
CA LEU A 229 2.99 -21.69 -8.83
C LEU A 229 2.52 -22.65 -7.72
N GLU A 230 1.26 -22.50 -7.30
CA GLU A 230 0.61 -23.31 -6.28
C GLU A 230 0.39 -24.76 -6.71
N GLY A 231 -0.04 -24.98 -7.96
CA GLY A 231 -0.28 -26.32 -8.50
C GLY A 231 0.99 -27.18 -8.55
N ARG A 232 2.16 -26.56 -8.66
CA ARG A 232 3.47 -27.26 -8.62
C ARG A 232 3.92 -27.60 -7.19
N THR A 233 3.26 -27.06 -6.18
CA THR A 233 3.69 -27.12 -4.77
C THR A 233 2.64 -27.75 -3.85
N GLY A 234 1.61 -28.38 -4.43
CA GLY A 234 0.64 -29.21 -3.70
C GLY A 234 -0.39 -28.42 -2.89
N PHE A 235 -0.63 -27.15 -3.23
CA PHE A 235 -1.75 -26.38 -2.69
C PHE A 235 -3.06 -26.90 -3.28
N GLN A 236 -4.11 -26.88 -2.46
CA GLN A 236 -5.45 -27.31 -2.82
C GLN A 236 -6.37 -26.10 -2.74
N GLU A 237 -6.90 -25.70 -3.90
CA GLU A 237 -7.85 -24.60 -3.99
C GLU A 237 -9.19 -25.01 -3.35
N VAL A 238 -9.73 -24.17 -2.48
CA VAL A 238 -11.03 -24.33 -1.83
C VAL A 238 -11.89 -23.10 -2.09
N TRP A 239 -13.20 -23.24 -1.89
CA TRP A 239 -14.14 -22.13 -1.93
C TRP A 239 -14.92 -22.10 -0.63
N THR A 240 -15.04 -20.93 0.01
CA THR A 240 -15.78 -20.78 1.26
C THR A 240 -16.79 -19.64 1.19
N PRO A 241 -17.96 -19.77 1.88
CA PRO A 241 -18.99 -18.73 1.87
C PRO A 241 -18.50 -17.36 2.34
N HIS A 242 -19.19 -16.30 1.92
CA HIS A 242 -18.93 -14.93 2.35
C HIS A 242 -19.64 -14.53 3.65
N ILE A 243 -20.66 -15.31 4.04
CA ILE A 243 -21.46 -15.11 5.23
C ILE A 243 -21.27 -16.27 6.20
N ALA A 244 -21.20 -15.99 7.50
CA ALA A 244 -21.10 -17.02 8.52
C ALA A 244 -21.75 -16.57 9.84
N LYS A 245 -22.11 -17.55 10.67
CA LYS A 245 -22.58 -17.29 12.04
C LYS A 245 -21.52 -16.53 12.83
N SER A 246 -21.94 -15.51 13.57
CA SER A 246 -21.06 -14.70 14.42
C SER A 246 -20.27 -15.54 15.43
N ASP A 247 -20.84 -16.65 15.90
CA ASP A 247 -20.21 -17.56 16.86
C ASP A 247 -18.89 -18.17 16.37
N LEU A 248 -18.73 -18.36 15.05
CA LEU A 248 -17.44 -18.79 14.49
C LEU A 248 -16.35 -17.76 14.76
N TYR A 249 -16.67 -16.48 14.63
CA TYR A 249 -15.73 -15.38 14.88
C TYR A 249 -15.48 -15.14 16.37
N LYS A 250 -16.49 -15.37 17.22
CA LYS A 250 -16.32 -15.36 18.68
C LYS A 250 -15.36 -16.48 19.11
N ARG A 251 -15.58 -17.70 18.63
CA ARG A 251 -14.72 -18.86 18.92
C ARG A 251 -13.28 -18.67 18.47
N THR A 252 -13.05 -17.99 17.34
CA THR A 252 -11.70 -17.71 16.86
C THR A 252 -11.07 -16.47 17.51
N GLY A 253 -11.86 -15.59 18.17
CA GLY A 253 -11.42 -14.31 18.72
C GLY A 253 -11.41 -13.17 17.71
N HIS A 254 -11.73 -13.42 16.44
CA HIS A 254 -11.89 -12.36 15.45
C HIS A 254 -13.01 -11.41 15.83
N TRP A 255 -14.07 -11.88 16.52
CA TRP A 255 -15.13 -11.00 16.98
C TRP A 255 -14.58 -9.89 17.86
N ASP A 256 -13.72 -10.20 18.83
CA ASP A 256 -13.21 -9.22 19.79
C ASP A 256 -12.18 -8.27 19.17
N HIS A 257 -11.31 -8.79 18.29
CA HIS A 257 -10.22 -8.01 17.70
C HIS A 257 -10.55 -7.30 16.39
N TYR A 258 -11.61 -7.70 15.67
CA TYR A 258 -12.00 -7.12 14.38
C TYR A 258 -13.38 -6.42 14.44
N ARG A 259 -14.07 -6.38 15.59
CA ARG A 259 -15.46 -5.86 15.68
C ARG A 259 -15.66 -4.50 15.01
N GLU A 260 -14.73 -3.59 15.22
CA GLU A 260 -14.78 -2.21 14.70
C GLU A 260 -14.69 -2.13 13.17
N ILE A 261 -14.04 -3.12 12.55
CA ILE A 261 -13.85 -3.22 11.10
C ILE A 261 -14.69 -4.34 10.47
N MET A 262 -15.58 -4.98 11.22
CA MET A 262 -16.58 -5.90 10.69
C MET A 262 -17.84 -5.12 10.34
N TYR A 263 -18.46 -5.47 9.20
CA TYR A 263 -19.78 -4.97 8.89
C TYR A 263 -20.79 -5.30 10.01
N ALA A 264 -21.83 -4.48 10.11
CA ALA A 264 -22.91 -4.69 11.07
C ALA A 264 -23.46 -6.12 10.90
N PRO A 265 -23.66 -6.85 12.01
CA PRO A 265 -24.28 -8.17 11.94
C PRO A 265 -25.74 -8.03 11.48
N PHE A 266 -26.26 -9.07 10.86
CA PHE A 266 -27.66 -9.16 10.47
C PHE A 266 -28.29 -10.45 11.02
N GLY A 267 -29.53 -10.34 11.49
CA GLY A 267 -30.29 -11.46 12.03
C GLY A 267 -30.96 -12.26 10.93
N ILE A 268 -30.88 -13.58 11.05
CA ILE A 268 -31.70 -14.53 10.27
C ILE A 268 -32.30 -15.48 11.30
N GLU A 269 -33.62 -15.40 11.49
CA GLU A 269 -34.33 -16.13 12.55
C GLU A 269 -33.73 -15.84 13.94
N SER A 270 -33.32 -16.87 14.69
CA SER A 270 -32.66 -16.75 16.01
C SER A 270 -31.13 -16.59 15.91
N GLU A 271 -30.57 -16.54 14.71
CA GLU A 271 -29.14 -16.60 14.47
C GLU A 271 -28.59 -15.26 14.00
N THR A 272 -27.37 -14.94 14.43
CA THR A 272 -26.68 -13.71 14.02
C THR A 272 -25.59 -14.03 13.01
N TYR A 273 -25.69 -13.47 11.81
CA TYR A 273 -24.73 -13.62 10.73
C TYR A 273 -23.90 -12.36 10.52
N VAL A 274 -22.74 -12.54 9.91
CA VAL A 274 -21.83 -11.45 9.49
C VAL A 274 -21.21 -11.77 8.14
N LEU A 275 -20.79 -10.72 7.43
CA LEU A 275 -19.85 -10.86 6.32
C LEU A 275 -18.46 -11.19 6.85
N LYS A 276 -17.74 -12.11 6.18
CA LYS A 276 -16.42 -12.56 6.64
C LYS A 276 -15.37 -11.44 6.53
N PRO A 277 -14.65 -11.09 7.62
CA PRO A 277 -13.54 -10.15 7.56
C PRO A 277 -12.22 -10.82 7.12
N MET A 278 -12.16 -12.15 7.21
CA MET A 278 -11.00 -13.02 6.93
C MET A 278 -11.47 -14.44 6.53
N ASN A 279 -10.64 -15.17 5.78
CA ASN A 279 -10.96 -16.56 5.36
C ASN A 279 -10.56 -17.62 6.40
N CYS A 280 -9.56 -17.35 7.25
CA CYS A 280 -8.97 -18.31 8.20
C CYS A 280 -10.01 -19.17 8.94
N PRO A 281 -11.06 -18.57 9.57
CA PRO A 281 -12.06 -19.35 10.29
C PRO A 281 -12.77 -20.44 9.47
N HIS A 282 -12.95 -20.21 8.17
CA HIS A 282 -13.59 -21.19 7.28
C HIS A 282 -12.65 -22.33 6.90
N HIS A 283 -11.38 -22.01 6.61
CA HIS A 283 -10.37 -23.03 6.27
C HIS A 283 -10.13 -23.99 7.44
N TYR A 284 -10.23 -23.50 8.68
CA TYR A 284 -10.17 -24.35 9.88
C TYR A 284 -11.32 -25.35 9.93
N MET A 285 -12.53 -24.96 9.49
CA MET A 285 -13.67 -25.88 9.46
C MET A 285 -13.52 -26.95 8.37
N ILE A 286 -12.86 -26.63 7.25
CA ILE A 286 -12.46 -27.64 6.25
C ILE A 286 -11.45 -28.61 6.85
N TYR A 287 -10.47 -28.12 7.61
CA TYR A 287 -9.54 -29.02 8.31
C TYR A 287 -10.27 -29.95 9.28
N ALA A 288 -11.15 -29.38 10.10
CA ALA A 288 -11.91 -30.07 11.14
C ALA A 288 -13.01 -31.03 10.62
N SER A 289 -13.33 -31.01 9.33
CA SER A 289 -14.46 -31.76 8.77
C SER A 289 -14.29 -33.28 8.83
N ARG A 290 -13.07 -33.78 9.03
CA ARG A 290 -12.76 -35.20 9.20
C ARG A 290 -11.44 -35.40 9.97
N PRO A 291 -11.20 -36.59 10.54
CA PRO A 291 -9.90 -36.94 11.12
C PRO A 291 -8.75 -36.77 10.12
N ARG A 292 -7.58 -36.40 10.65
CA ARG A 292 -6.35 -36.13 9.88
C ARG A 292 -5.20 -37.00 10.40
N SER A 293 -4.44 -37.61 9.49
CA SER A 293 -3.18 -38.30 9.82
C SER A 293 -1.98 -37.37 9.64
N TYR A 294 -0.92 -37.58 10.42
CA TYR A 294 0.37 -36.90 10.22
C TYR A 294 0.88 -37.01 8.78
N ARG A 295 0.57 -38.09 8.07
CA ARG A 295 0.96 -38.34 6.67
C ARG A 295 0.31 -37.38 5.67
N GLU A 296 -0.81 -36.78 6.03
CA GLU A 296 -1.51 -35.79 5.20
C GLU A 296 -0.93 -34.38 5.39
N LEU A 297 -0.04 -34.17 6.37
CA LEU A 297 0.56 -32.87 6.66
C LEU A 297 1.92 -32.73 5.95
N PRO A 298 2.17 -31.58 5.29
CA PRO A 298 1.43 -30.33 5.42
C PRO A 298 0.22 -30.27 4.48
N LEU A 299 -0.93 -29.84 5.01
CA LEU A 299 -2.14 -29.58 4.23
C LEU A 299 -2.18 -28.09 3.88
N ARG A 300 -2.11 -27.77 2.59
CA ARG A 300 -2.05 -26.40 2.07
C ARG A 300 -3.38 -26.04 1.42
N LEU A 301 -4.23 -25.29 2.12
CA LEU A 301 -5.49 -24.77 1.55
C LEU A 301 -5.25 -23.38 0.99
N SER A 302 -5.69 -23.13 -0.25
CA SER A 302 -5.60 -21.82 -0.93
C SER A 302 -6.99 -21.38 -1.38
N GLU A 303 -7.28 -20.08 -1.28
CA GLU A 303 -8.52 -19.49 -1.78
C GLU A 303 -8.27 -18.02 -2.17
N PRO A 304 -8.61 -17.60 -3.41
CA PRO A 304 -8.79 -16.18 -3.71
C PRO A 304 -10.09 -15.67 -3.04
N GLY A 305 -10.06 -15.56 -1.71
CA GLY A 305 -11.23 -15.43 -0.87
C GLY A 305 -11.65 -13.98 -0.65
N THR A 306 -12.84 -13.62 -1.11
CA THR A 306 -13.38 -12.26 -0.92
C THR A 306 -13.88 -12.05 0.51
N CYS A 307 -13.29 -11.05 1.16
CA CYS A 307 -13.59 -10.59 2.51
C CYS A 307 -14.13 -9.17 2.50
N TYR A 308 -14.81 -8.80 3.59
CA TYR A 308 -15.43 -7.49 3.75
C TYR A 308 -14.95 -6.81 5.03
N ARG A 309 -14.46 -5.58 4.90
CA ARG A 309 -14.00 -4.75 6.03
C ARG A 309 -14.69 -3.40 6.01
N TYR A 310 -15.21 -2.99 7.15
CA TYR A 310 -15.84 -1.70 7.37
C TYR A 310 -14.76 -0.62 7.55
N GLU A 311 -14.00 -0.37 6.49
CA GLU A 311 -13.03 0.72 6.45
C GLU A 311 -13.78 2.07 6.50
N LYS A 312 -13.25 3.00 7.31
CA LYS A 312 -13.81 4.36 7.44
C LYS A 312 -13.79 5.04 6.07
N SER A 313 -14.82 5.82 5.77
CA SER A 313 -15.00 6.44 4.44
C SER A 313 -13.81 7.33 4.04
N GLY A 314 -13.23 8.07 4.99
CA GLY A 314 -12.05 8.91 4.78
C GLY A 314 -10.74 8.13 4.55
N GLU A 315 -10.71 6.84 4.83
CA GLU A 315 -9.53 5.98 4.64
C GLU A 315 -9.54 5.26 3.28
N LEU A 316 -10.66 5.30 2.55
CA LEU A 316 -10.80 4.61 1.26
C LEU A 316 -9.91 5.24 0.18
N GLY A 317 -9.25 4.39 -0.59
CA GLY A 317 -8.12 4.77 -1.44
C GLY A 317 -8.20 4.24 -2.88
N GLY A 318 -9.34 4.36 -3.53
CA GLY A 318 -9.52 3.75 -4.86
C GLY A 318 -9.45 2.22 -4.77
N LEU A 319 -8.40 1.60 -5.33
CA LEU A 319 -8.12 0.17 -5.20
C LEU A 319 -7.14 -0.17 -4.06
N THR A 320 -6.38 0.79 -3.52
CA THR A 320 -5.36 0.49 -2.50
C THR A 320 -5.95 0.27 -1.12
N ARG A 321 -7.17 0.76 -0.87
CA ARG A 321 -7.95 0.51 0.35
C ARG A 321 -9.45 0.50 0.03
N VAL A 322 -10.04 -0.68 0.16
CA VAL A 322 -11.41 -1.02 -0.27
C VAL A 322 -12.16 -1.71 0.87
N ARG A 323 -13.48 -1.79 0.76
CA ARG A 323 -14.34 -2.51 1.72
C ARG A 323 -14.63 -3.94 1.31
N SER A 324 -14.65 -4.22 0.01
CA SER A 324 -14.69 -5.58 -0.53
C SER A 324 -13.33 -5.87 -1.15
N LEU A 325 -12.61 -6.84 -0.61
CA LEU A 325 -11.28 -7.21 -1.05
C LEU A 325 -11.18 -8.71 -1.27
N THR A 326 -10.46 -9.12 -2.31
CA THR A 326 -10.13 -10.52 -2.54
C THR A 326 -8.68 -10.77 -2.17
N ILE A 327 -8.44 -11.56 -1.13
CA ILE A 327 -7.09 -11.92 -0.70
C ILE A 327 -6.73 -13.25 -1.31
N ASP A 328 -5.51 -13.37 -1.82
CA ASP A 328 -4.92 -14.63 -2.29
C ASP A 328 -4.44 -15.51 -1.11
N ASP A 329 -5.43 -15.84 -0.28
CA ASP A 329 -5.25 -16.29 1.07
C ASP A 329 -4.99 -17.80 1.12
N SER A 330 -4.01 -18.20 1.92
CA SER A 330 -3.73 -19.61 2.17
C SER A 330 -3.47 -19.88 3.64
N HIS A 331 -3.98 -21.03 4.09
CA HIS A 331 -3.74 -21.58 5.41
C HIS A 331 -3.08 -22.96 5.27
N ILE A 332 -1.82 -23.04 5.67
CA ILE A 332 -1.04 -24.27 5.69
C ILE A 332 -1.07 -24.84 7.10
N LEU A 333 -1.71 -25.99 7.28
CA LEU A 333 -1.69 -26.74 8.53
C LEU A 333 -0.59 -27.79 8.45
N MET A 334 0.37 -27.72 9.35
CA MET A 334 1.60 -28.51 9.28
C MET A 334 2.03 -28.98 10.67
N ARG A 335 2.99 -29.91 10.71
CA ARG A 335 3.64 -30.32 11.95
C ARG A 335 4.75 -29.35 12.31
N GLU A 336 5.12 -29.25 13.58
CA GLU A 336 6.06 -28.23 14.06
C GLU A 336 7.44 -28.34 13.39
N GLU A 337 7.90 -29.56 13.08
CA GLU A 337 9.17 -29.79 12.40
C GLU A 337 9.17 -29.36 10.92
N GLN A 338 7.99 -29.11 10.33
CA GLN A 338 7.84 -28.71 8.93
C GLN A 338 7.90 -27.19 8.72
N ILE A 339 7.90 -26.40 9.81
CA ILE A 339 7.85 -24.92 9.75
C ILE A 339 8.93 -24.35 8.81
N ASP A 340 10.19 -24.77 8.95
CA ASP A 340 11.28 -24.18 8.16
C ASP A 340 11.09 -24.41 6.65
N ALA A 341 10.70 -25.63 6.26
CA ALA A 341 10.50 -26.00 4.86
C ALA A 341 9.29 -25.28 4.24
N GLU A 342 8.18 -25.15 4.97
CA GLU A 342 6.98 -24.47 4.47
C GLU A 342 7.16 -22.95 4.35
N PHE A 343 7.90 -22.34 5.28
CA PHE A 343 8.26 -20.92 5.16
C PHE A 343 9.22 -20.69 3.99
N GLU A 344 10.24 -21.52 3.80
CA GLU A 344 11.15 -21.42 2.65
C GLU A 344 10.40 -21.54 1.33
N LEU A 345 9.49 -22.51 1.22
CA LEU A 345 8.59 -22.67 0.08
C LEU A 345 7.79 -21.39 -0.19
N CYS A 346 7.12 -20.84 0.83
CA CYS A 346 6.30 -19.64 0.68
C CYS A 346 7.12 -18.38 0.34
N ILE A 347 8.31 -18.23 0.92
CA ILE A 347 9.25 -17.16 0.57
C ILE A 347 9.58 -17.25 -0.93
N ASN A 348 9.93 -18.43 -1.43
CA ASN A 348 10.25 -18.62 -2.86
C ASN A 348 9.06 -18.30 -3.78
N LEU A 349 7.84 -18.63 -3.38
CA LEU A 349 6.62 -18.26 -4.11
C LEU A 349 6.46 -16.73 -4.17
N VAL A 350 6.63 -16.03 -3.04
CA VAL A 350 6.57 -14.55 -2.98
C VAL A 350 7.61 -13.92 -3.92
N LEU A 351 8.85 -14.42 -3.87
CA LEU A 351 9.93 -13.90 -4.71
C LEU A 351 9.68 -14.15 -6.21
N ALA A 352 9.06 -15.27 -6.57
CA ALA A 352 8.66 -15.55 -7.95
C ALA A 352 7.59 -14.55 -8.44
N MET A 353 6.58 -14.24 -7.61
CA MET A 353 5.58 -13.21 -7.93
C MET A 353 6.21 -11.82 -8.09
N PHE A 354 7.08 -11.41 -7.16
CA PHE A 354 7.76 -10.12 -7.26
C PHE A 354 8.60 -10.01 -8.53
N LYS A 355 9.31 -11.09 -8.91
CA LYS A 355 10.06 -11.13 -10.16
C LYS A 355 9.14 -10.98 -11.38
N ALA A 356 8.01 -11.67 -11.42
CA ALA A 356 7.04 -11.56 -12.52
C ALA A 356 6.39 -10.17 -12.62
N PHE A 357 6.24 -9.48 -11.48
CA PHE A 357 5.78 -8.10 -11.40
C PHE A 357 6.89 -7.05 -11.60
N GLY A 358 8.14 -7.46 -11.84
CA GLY A 358 9.27 -6.53 -11.95
C GLY A 358 9.59 -5.75 -10.66
N LEU A 359 9.10 -6.21 -9.50
CA LEU A 359 9.31 -5.61 -8.19
C LEU A 359 10.64 -6.09 -7.60
N ASN A 360 11.73 -5.46 -8.00
CA ASN A 360 13.09 -5.91 -7.65
C ASN A 360 13.64 -5.31 -6.35
N LYS A 361 12.95 -4.31 -5.76
CA LYS A 361 13.40 -3.60 -4.56
C LYS A 361 12.47 -3.94 -3.40
N TYR A 362 12.85 -4.92 -2.60
CA TYR A 362 12.06 -5.37 -1.46
C TYR A 362 12.94 -5.69 -0.25
N TRP A 363 12.32 -5.66 0.93
CA TRP A 363 12.90 -6.08 2.20
C TRP A 363 11.81 -6.72 3.06
N VAL A 364 12.22 -7.35 4.15
CA VAL A 364 11.32 -7.95 5.12
C VAL A 364 11.16 -7.03 6.32
N ARG A 365 9.94 -6.87 6.80
CA ARG A 365 9.66 -6.35 8.13
C ARG A 365 9.21 -7.51 9.02
N LEU A 366 10.03 -7.86 9.99
CA LEU A 366 9.72 -8.87 11.00
C LEU A 366 8.86 -8.21 12.09
N SER A 367 7.56 -8.42 11.98
CA SER A 367 6.54 -7.84 12.85
C SER A 367 6.34 -8.73 14.08
N LEU A 368 6.77 -8.23 15.24
CA LEU A 368 6.71 -8.92 16.54
C LEU A 368 5.66 -8.30 17.46
N ASN A 369 5.27 -9.01 18.51
CA ASN A 369 4.35 -8.47 19.51
C ASN A 369 5.00 -7.34 20.31
N ASP A 370 4.17 -6.41 20.79
CA ASP A 370 4.53 -5.50 21.87
C ASP A 370 4.23 -6.18 23.22
N PRO A 371 5.24 -6.51 24.04
CA PRO A 371 5.01 -7.14 25.34
C PRO A 371 4.17 -6.29 26.29
N ALA A 372 4.06 -4.98 26.07
CA ALA A 372 3.26 -4.08 26.90
C ALA A 372 1.76 -4.08 26.54
N ASP A 373 1.38 -4.58 25.37
CA ASP A 373 0.00 -4.58 24.88
C ASP A 373 -0.63 -5.97 25.03
N HIS A 374 -0.93 -6.36 26.28
CA HIS A 374 -1.50 -7.67 26.58
C HIS A 374 -2.91 -7.86 26.00
N ALA A 375 -3.67 -6.77 25.80
CA ALA A 375 -5.05 -6.85 25.30
C ALA A 375 -5.11 -7.22 23.81
N LYS A 376 -4.09 -6.84 23.03
CA LYS A 376 -4.03 -7.14 21.59
C LYS A 376 -3.70 -8.60 21.27
N TYR A 377 -3.03 -9.34 22.14
CA TYR A 377 -2.44 -10.64 21.79
C TYR A 377 -3.05 -11.81 22.57
N ILE A 378 -3.54 -12.83 21.85
CA ILE A 378 -4.33 -13.92 22.45
C ILE A 378 -3.50 -15.08 23.02
N ALA A 379 -2.27 -15.25 22.55
CA ALA A 379 -1.38 -16.32 23.01
C ALA A 379 -0.56 -15.89 24.24
N ASP A 380 -0.10 -16.85 25.02
CA ASP A 380 0.74 -16.58 26.19
C ASP A 380 2.15 -16.08 25.80
N PRO A 381 2.86 -15.37 26.70
CA PRO A 381 4.18 -14.81 26.40
C PRO A 381 5.23 -15.83 25.96
N LYS A 382 5.16 -17.09 26.43
CA LYS A 382 6.14 -18.13 26.03
C LYS A 382 5.90 -18.55 24.58
N THR A 383 4.64 -18.74 24.19
CA THR A 383 4.26 -19.07 22.82
C THR A 383 4.66 -17.96 21.84
N TRP A 384 4.42 -16.69 22.20
CA TRP A 384 4.87 -15.54 21.40
C TRP A 384 6.38 -15.49 21.22
N LYS A 385 7.14 -15.67 22.30
CA LYS A 385 8.59 -15.69 22.27
C LYS A 385 9.13 -16.84 21.40
N LYS A 386 8.48 -18.01 21.46
CA LYS A 386 8.81 -19.17 20.61
C LYS A 386 8.57 -18.86 19.13
N ALA A 387 7.37 -18.38 18.78
CA ALA A 387 7.03 -18.04 17.40
C ALA A 387 7.92 -16.93 16.83
N GLY A 388 8.19 -15.87 17.61
CA GLY A 388 9.03 -14.75 17.19
C GLY A 388 10.47 -15.16 16.92
N ARG A 389 11.07 -15.97 17.81
CA ARG A 389 12.41 -16.53 17.61
C ARG A 389 12.49 -17.40 16.36
N LYS A 390 11.49 -18.26 16.15
CA LYS A 390 11.42 -19.13 14.97
C LYS A 390 11.39 -18.33 13.67
N LEU A 391 10.58 -17.27 13.59
CA LEU A 391 10.56 -16.39 12.42
C LEU A 391 11.87 -15.62 12.23
N GLU A 392 12.50 -15.16 13.31
CA GLU A 392 13.80 -14.49 13.24
C GLU A 392 14.89 -15.43 12.67
N GLU A 393 14.91 -16.69 13.09
CA GLU A 393 15.81 -17.72 12.54
C GLU A 393 15.57 -17.95 11.05
N ILE A 394 14.31 -18.07 10.62
CA ILE A 394 13.92 -18.26 9.22
C ILE A 394 14.37 -17.07 8.37
N VAL A 395 14.11 -15.84 8.81
CA VAL A 395 14.53 -14.63 8.07
C VAL A 395 16.05 -14.55 7.98
N LYS A 396 16.79 -14.85 9.05
CA LYS A 396 18.27 -14.90 9.02
C LYS A 396 18.79 -15.95 8.03
N LYS A 397 18.18 -17.14 7.98
CA LYS A 397 18.54 -18.20 7.01
C LYS A 397 18.24 -17.80 5.56
N SER A 398 17.15 -17.07 5.32
CA SER A 398 16.72 -16.64 3.98
C SER A 398 17.65 -15.63 3.31
N ARG A 399 18.58 -15.02 4.07
CA ARG A 399 19.49 -13.95 3.63
C ARG A 399 18.79 -12.69 3.07
N LEU A 400 17.50 -12.52 3.34
CA LEU A 400 16.76 -11.30 3.03
C LEU A 400 17.17 -10.18 3.99
N THR A 401 17.30 -8.95 3.46
CA THR A 401 17.42 -7.77 4.32
C THR A 401 16.14 -7.59 5.12
N TYR A 402 16.25 -7.37 6.43
CA TYR A 402 15.09 -7.20 7.28
C TYR A 402 15.27 -6.16 8.39
N GLU A 403 14.15 -5.65 8.86
CA GLU A 403 14.03 -4.80 10.05
C GLU A 403 13.05 -5.42 11.05
N ILE A 404 13.18 -5.10 12.32
CA ILE A 404 12.25 -5.57 13.37
C ILE A 404 11.25 -4.45 13.67
N ALA A 405 9.96 -4.76 13.58
CA ALA A 405 8.89 -3.85 13.94
C ALA A 405 8.08 -4.40 15.12
N LYS A 406 8.21 -3.76 16.28
CA LYS A 406 7.46 -4.14 17.49
C LYS A 406 6.05 -3.57 17.46
N GLY A 407 5.06 -4.37 17.84
CA GLY A 407 3.65 -3.96 17.87
C GLY A 407 2.91 -4.14 16.54
N GLU A 408 3.62 -4.44 15.46
CA GLU A 408 3.05 -4.58 14.11
C GLU A 408 2.48 -5.99 13.82
N ALA A 409 2.71 -6.97 14.71
CA ALA A 409 2.13 -8.31 14.61
C ALA A 409 0.59 -8.30 14.71
N SER A 410 -0.06 -9.28 14.08
CA SER A 410 -1.50 -9.51 14.27
C SER A 410 -1.77 -10.15 15.64
N PHE A 411 -3.04 -10.24 16.04
CA PHE A 411 -3.41 -10.68 17.39
C PHE A 411 -3.05 -12.15 17.72
N TYR A 412 -2.93 -13.01 16.71
CA TYR A 412 -2.71 -14.47 16.87
C TYR A 412 -1.29 -14.97 16.50
N GLY A 413 -0.37 -14.10 16.05
CA GLY A 413 1.01 -14.54 15.80
C GLY A 413 1.90 -13.51 15.10
N PRO A 414 3.24 -13.66 15.18
CA PRO A 414 4.20 -12.79 14.49
C PRO A 414 4.21 -13.07 12.99
N LYS A 415 4.70 -12.11 12.20
CA LYS A 415 4.68 -12.20 10.73
C LYS A 415 5.93 -11.63 10.06
N ILE A 416 6.25 -12.21 8.91
CA ILE A 416 7.22 -11.73 7.92
C ILE A 416 6.41 -10.95 6.90
N ASP A 417 6.44 -9.62 6.98
CA ASP A 417 5.82 -8.74 5.99
C ASP A 417 6.83 -8.42 4.88
N PHE A 418 6.45 -8.66 3.63
CA PHE A 418 7.27 -8.28 2.48
C PHE A 418 6.92 -6.87 2.04
N MET A 419 7.90 -5.99 2.21
CA MET A 419 7.82 -4.59 1.84
C MET A 419 8.47 -4.40 0.48
N VAL A 420 7.80 -3.70 -0.45
CA VAL A 420 8.32 -3.38 -1.78
C VAL A 420 8.43 -1.87 -1.97
N LYS A 421 9.42 -1.43 -2.75
CA LYS A 421 9.48 -0.06 -3.28
C LYS A 421 8.96 -0.05 -4.70
N ASP A 422 7.97 0.80 -4.97
CA ASP A 422 7.48 1.01 -6.32
C ASP A 422 8.46 1.82 -7.19
N ALA A 423 8.10 2.07 -8.45
CA ALA A 423 8.95 2.76 -9.43
C ALA A 423 9.33 4.20 -9.03
N ILE A 424 8.57 4.81 -8.12
CA ILE A 424 8.83 6.15 -7.60
C ILE A 424 9.28 6.14 -6.14
N GLY A 425 9.58 4.96 -5.58
CA GLY A 425 10.25 4.81 -4.28
C GLY A 425 9.34 4.78 -3.05
N ARG A 426 8.01 4.71 -3.21
CA ARG A 426 7.09 4.54 -2.06
C ARG A 426 7.09 3.09 -1.58
N ALA A 427 6.96 2.91 -0.27
CA ALA A 427 6.95 1.62 0.39
C ALA A 427 5.54 1.03 0.48
N TRP A 428 5.40 -0.25 0.15
CA TRP A 428 4.13 -0.96 0.24
C TRP A 428 4.33 -2.34 0.84
N GLN A 429 3.51 -2.71 1.82
CA GLN A 429 3.39 -4.10 2.22
C GLN A 429 2.56 -4.84 1.15
N MET A 430 3.15 -5.86 0.51
CA MET A 430 2.43 -6.70 -0.46
C MET A 430 2.09 -8.07 0.12
N SER A 431 3.11 -8.83 0.50
CA SER A 431 2.93 -10.22 0.95
C SER A 431 3.11 -10.32 2.46
N THR A 432 2.53 -11.35 3.07
CA THR A 432 2.73 -11.64 4.50
C THR A 432 2.76 -13.13 4.76
N LEU A 433 3.70 -13.58 5.59
CA LEU A 433 3.77 -14.95 6.11
C LEU A 433 3.67 -14.88 7.62
N GLN A 434 2.62 -15.46 8.19
CA GLN A 434 2.35 -15.39 9.62
C GLN A 434 2.38 -16.76 10.25
N LEU A 435 3.12 -16.92 11.35
CA LEU A 435 3.17 -18.15 12.13
C LEU A 435 2.18 -18.10 13.28
N ASP A 436 1.23 -19.02 13.28
CA ASP A 436 0.23 -19.18 14.32
C ASP A 436 0.43 -20.54 15.03
N LEU A 437 0.86 -20.47 16.28
CA LEU A 437 1.07 -21.62 17.16
C LEU A 437 -0.10 -21.86 18.14
N PHE A 438 -1.21 -21.13 17.96
CA PHE A 438 -2.23 -20.97 18.99
C PHE A 438 -3.62 -21.42 18.52
N MET A 439 -4.05 -21.01 17.32
CA MET A 439 -5.44 -21.13 16.90
C MET A 439 -5.89 -22.59 16.78
N ALA A 440 -5.01 -23.48 16.32
CA ALA A 440 -5.30 -24.91 16.28
C ALA A 440 -5.67 -25.48 17.66
N LYS A 441 -4.91 -25.11 18.70
CA LYS A 441 -5.20 -25.52 20.08
C LYS A 441 -6.50 -24.90 20.58
N LYS A 442 -6.73 -23.60 20.34
CA LYS A 442 -7.97 -22.91 20.76
C LYS A 442 -9.23 -23.54 20.16
N LEU A 443 -9.14 -24.04 18.93
CA LEU A 443 -10.26 -24.65 18.21
C LEU A 443 -10.34 -26.17 18.37
N GLY A 444 -9.39 -26.80 19.08
CA GLY A 444 -9.32 -28.26 19.22
C GLY A 444 -9.00 -28.99 17.91
N LEU A 445 -8.29 -28.35 16.98
CA LEU A 445 -7.88 -28.99 15.73
C LEU A 445 -6.75 -29.98 16.03
N VAL A 446 -6.90 -31.24 15.63
CA VAL A 446 -5.92 -32.30 15.89
C VAL A 446 -5.62 -33.14 14.65
N TYR A 447 -4.46 -33.79 14.66
CA TYR A 447 -4.11 -34.91 13.80
C TYR A 447 -3.59 -36.08 14.63
N THR A 448 -3.73 -37.30 14.12
CA THR A 448 -3.13 -38.50 14.69
C THR A 448 -1.68 -38.64 14.23
N ASP A 449 -0.76 -38.65 15.18
CA ASP A 449 0.68 -38.79 14.93
C ASP A 449 1.10 -40.24 14.68
N ALA A 450 2.36 -40.45 14.29
CA ALA A 450 2.91 -41.78 13.97
C ALA A 450 2.82 -42.79 15.14
N ASP A 451 2.81 -42.30 16.38
CA ASP A 451 2.65 -43.10 17.61
C ASP A 451 1.19 -43.30 18.02
N GLY A 452 0.23 -42.81 17.24
CA GLY A 452 -1.20 -42.86 17.55
C GLY A 452 -1.69 -41.76 18.48
N SER A 453 -0.81 -40.87 18.98
CA SER A 453 -1.21 -39.75 19.84
C SER A 453 -1.89 -38.63 19.04
N GLU A 454 -2.81 -37.90 19.67
CA GLU A 454 -3.39 -36.70 19.08
C GLU A 454 -2.49 -35.48 19.34
N LYS A 455 -2.14 -34.77 18.26
CA LYS A 455 -1.33 -33.54 18.31
C LYS A 455 -2.04 -32.41 17.58
N HIS A 456 -1.74 -31.17 17.97
CA HIS A 456 -2.24 -29.99 17.28
C HIS A 456 -1.30 -29.61 16.12
N PRO A 457 -1.82 -29.31 14.91
CA PRO A 457 -1.02 -28.73 13.87
C PRO A 457 -0.63 -27.28 14.24
N VAL A 458 0.43 -26.78 13.62
CA VAL A 458 0.73 -25.35 13.58
C VAL A 458 0.22 -24.78 12.25
N ILE A 459 -0.12 -23.50 12.23
CA ILE A 459 -0.74 -22.85 11.07
C ILE A 459 0.20 -21.78 10.52
N LEU A 460 0.44 -21.80 9.21
CA LEU A 460 1.04 -20.70 8.47
C LEU A 460 -0.06 -20.02 7.65
N HIS A 461 -0.27 -18.73 7.89
CA HIS A 461 -1.14 -17.90 7.06
C HIS A 461 -0.29 -17.17 6.02
N ARG A 462 -0.76 -17.13 4.78
CA ARG A 462 -0.01 -16.57 3.66
C ARG A 462 -0.93 -15.77 2.75
N GLY A 463 -0.62 -14.49 2.58
CA GLY A 463 -1.06 -13.70 1.43
C GLY A 463 0.12 -13.52 0.48
N LEU A 464 0.00 -14.00 -0.75
CA LEU A 464 1.11 -14.06 -1.71
C LEU A 464 1.37 -12.69 -2.36
N THR A 465 0.33 -11.96 -2.68
CA THR A 465 0.32 -10.59 -3.21
C THR A 465 -0.51 -9.65 -2.35
N GLY A 466 -1.30 -10.21 -1.42
CA GLY A 466 -2.21 -9.46 -0.56
C GLY A 466 -3.60 -9.41 -1.18
N SER A 467 -4.32 -8.29 -1.01
CA SER A 467 -5.58 -8.12 -1.74
C SER A 467 -5.32 -7.82 -3.21
N LEU A 468 -5.98 -8.52 -4.12
CA LEU A 468 -5.88 -8.32 -5.57
C LEU A 468 -6.15 -6.87 -5.96
N GLU A 469 -7.11 -6.20 -5.33
CA GLU A 469 -7.44 -4.81 -5.60
C GLU A 469 -6.22 -3.92 -5.33
N ARG A 470 -5.60 -4.05 -4.15
CA ARG A 470 -4.38 -3.31 -3.81
C ARG A 470 -3.25 -3.64 -4.77
N THR A 471 -3.03 -4.91 -5.10
CA THR A 471 -2.01 -5.34 -6.06
C THR A 471 -2.22 -4.68 -7.42
N ILE A 472 -3.44 -4.71 -7.97
CA ILE A 472 -3.76 -4.07 -9.24
C ILE A 472 -3.52 -2.56 -9.16
N GLY A 473 -3.99 -1.91 -8.10
CA GLY A 473 -3.72 -0.49 -7.85
C GLY A 473 -2.22 -0.18 -7.92
N LEU A 474 -1.41 -0.93 -7.17
CA LEU A 474 0.04 -0.78 -7.13
C LEU A 474 0.70 -0.99 -8.49
N LEU A 475 0.30 -2.02 -9.24
CA LEU A 475 0.87 -2.31 -10.55
C LEU A 475 0.52 -1.22 -11.57
N ILE A 476 -0.69 -0.63 -11.50
CA ILE A 476 -1.05 0.54 -12.32
C ILE A 476 -0.07 1.69 -12.04
N GLU A 477 0.21 2.01 -10.77
CA GLU A 477 1.10 3.12 -10.43
C GLU A 477 2.57 2.82 -10.76
N HIS A 478 3.01 1.58 -10.48
CA HIS A 478 4.35 1.10 -10.78
C HIS A 478 4.68 1.24 -12.27
N TYR A 479 3.77 0.78 -13.14
CA TYR A 479 3.96 0.84 -14.58
C TYR A 479 3.44 2.13 -15.23
N ALA A 480 2.87 3.07 -14.47
CA ALA A 480 2.10 4.19 -15.02
C ALA A 480 1.05 3.71 -16.05
N GLY A 481 0.38 2.58 -15.77
CA GLY A 481 -0.59 1.89 -16.63
C GLY A 481 0.00 1.15 -17.83
N ALA A 482 1.32 1.17 -18.02
CA ALA A 482 2.01 0.53 -19.14
C ALA A 482 2.44 -0.90 -18.77
N PHE A 483 1.48 -1.78 -18.51
CA PHE A 483 1.73 -3.15 -18.05
C PHE A 483 2.72 -3.93 -18.95
N PRO A 484 3.44 -4.93 -18.38
CA PRO A 484 4.19 -5.92 -19.15
C PRO A 484 3.24 -6.76 -20.02
N LEU A 485 3.77 -7.44 -21.02
CA LEU A 485 2.95 -8.09 -22.05
C LEU A 485 1.99 -9.11 -21.45
N TRP A 486 2.46 -9.91 -20.49
CA TRP A 486 1.65 -10.96 -19.87
C TRP A 486 0.47 -10.43 -19.05
N LEU A 487 0.56 -9.22 -18.46
CA LEU A 487 -0.54 -8.58 -17.72
C LEU A 487 -1.41 -7.67 -18.58
N SER A 488 -0.92 -7.25 -19.76
CA SER A 488 -1.61 -6.24 -20.54
C SER A 488 -2.99 -6.74 -21.00
N PRO A 489 -4.08 -6.00 -20.74
CA PRO A 489 -5.43 -6.45 -21.10
C PRO A 489 -5.61 -6.60 -22.60
N THR A 490 -4.99 -5.72 -23.37
CA THR A 490 -4.88 -5.77 -24.83
C THR A 490 -3.39 -5.91 -25.16
N GLN A 491 -2.94 -7.08 -25.59
CA GLN A 491 -1.53 -7.32 -25.89
C GLN A 491 -1.14 -6.80 -27.27
N VAL A 492 -2.03 -6.99 -28.23
CA VAL A 492 -1.85 -6.61 -29.63
C VAL A 492 -3.11 -5.90 -30.11
N ILE A 493 -2.93 -4.82 -30.87
CA ILE A 493 -4.02 -4.20 -31.63
C ILE A 493 -3.69 -4.22 -33.13
N VAL A 494 -4.64 -4.68 -33.95
CA VAL A 494 -4.50 -4.76 -35.41
C VAL A 494 -5.22 -3.58 -36.04
N ILE A 495 -4.53 -2.83 -36.91
CA ILE A 495 -5.00 -1.58 -37.51
C ILE A 495 -4.88 -1.69 -39.04
N PRO A 496 -5.98 -1.91 -39.77
CA PRO A 496 -5.97 -1.84 -41.24
C PRO A 496 -5.86 -0.39 -41.73
N ILE A 497 -5.03 -0.12 -42.74
CA ILE A 497 -4.86 1.25 -43.26
C ILE A 497 -6.06 1.75 -44.10
N ALA A 498 -6.91 0.84 -44.57
CA ALA A 498 -8.11 1.12 -45.37
C ALA A 498 -9.07 -0.08 -45.34
N ASP A 499 -10.35 0.14 -45.68
CA ASP A 499 -11.43 -0.87 -45.62
C ASP A 499 -11.12 -2.15 -46.39
N ARG A 500 -10.45 -2.03 -47.55
CA ARG A 500 -10.02 -3.17 -48.36
C ARG A 500 -9.08 -4.15 -47.64
N HIS A 501 -8.46 -3.73 -46.53
CA HIS A 501 -7.57 -4.56 -45.72
C HIS A 501 -8.28 -5.27 -44.57
N HIS A 502 -9.58 -5.01 -44.32
CA HIS A 502 -10.32 -5.55 -43.17
C HIS A 502 -10.31 -7.09 -43.15
N SER A 503 -10.50 -7.74 -44.29
CA SER A 503 -10.48 -9.21 -44.37
C SER A 503 -9.11 -9.79 -43.97
N TYR A 504 -8.01 -9.12 -44.31
CA TYR A 504 -6.67 -9.55 -43.91
C TYR A 504 -6.40 -9.26 -42.42
N ALA A 505 -6.82 -8.10 -41.93
CA ALA A 505 -6.74 -7.75 -40.51
C ALA A 505 -7.51 -8.73 -39.61
N LYS A 506 -8.70 -9.16 -40.03
CA LYS A 506 -9.49 -10.20 -39.34
C LYS A 506 -8.77 -11.54 -39.31
N LYS A 507 -8.16 -11.97 -40.42
CA LYS A 507 -7.34 -13.20 -40.47
C LYS A 507 -6.15 -13.14 -39.52
N VAL A 508 -5.43 -12.02 -39.51
CA VAL A 508 -4.30 -11.79 -38.58
C VAL A 508 -4.77 -11.84 -37.12
N SER A 509 -5.86 -11.16 -36.80
CA SER A 509 -6.43 -11.14 -35.44
C SER A 509 -6.87 -12.53 -34.99
N ALA A 510 -7.56 -13.29 -35.86
CA ALA A 510 -7.99 -14.65 -35.59
C ALA A 510 -6.80 -15.58 -35.31
N SER A 511 -5.75 -15.56 -36.15
CA SER A 511 -4.55 -16.37 -35.96
C SER A 511 -3.88 -16.13 -34.60
N LEU A 512 -3.80 -14.87 -34.16
CA LEU A 512 -3.24 -14.52 -32.86
C LEU A 512 -4.16 -14.96 -31.70
N ASN A 513 -5.47 -14.78 -31.85
CA ASN A 513 -6.46 -15.24 -30.86
C ASN A 513 -6.46 -16.77 -30.70
N ASP A 514 -6.27 -17.53 -31.79
CA ASP A 514 -6.12 -18.99 -31.77
C ASP A 514 -4.87 -19.47 -30.99
N LYS A 515 -3.93 -18.56 -30.72
CA LYS A 515 -2.77 -18.77 -29.84
C LYS A 515 -2.97 -18.21 -28.43
N HIS A 516 -4.21 -17.89 -28.05
CA HIS A 516 -4.59 -17.30 -26.77
C HIS A 516 -3.93 -15.95 -26.47
N LEU A 517 -3.52 -15.21 -27.52
CA LEU A 517 -3.08 -13.82 -27.37
C LEU A 517 -4.32 -12.92 -27.29
N ARG A 518 -4.25 -11.88 -26.47
CA ARG A 518 -5.35 -10.92 -26.29
C ARG A 518 -5.26 -9.83 -27.35
N VAL A 519 -6.01 -10.00 -28.44
CA VAL A 519 -5.94 -9.13 -29.62
C VAL A 519 -7.23 -8.35 -29.84
N GLU A 520 -7.10 -7.05 -30.08
CA GLU A 520 -8.18 -6.18 -30.54
C GLU A 520 -7.99 -5.82 -32.02
N LEU A 521 -9.08 -5.78 -32.79
CA LEU A 521 -9.10 -5.22 -34.14
C LEU A 521 -9.70 -3.82 -34.08
N ASP A 522 -8.96 -2.81 -34.53
CA ASP A 522 -9.46 -1.43 -34.64
C ASP A 522 -9.81 -1.12 -36.10
N ASP A 523 -11.02 -1.47 -36.52
CA ASP A 523 -11.60 -1.20 -37.84
C ASP A 523 -12.55 0.01 -37.85
N ARG A 524 -12.46 0.87 -36.83
CA ARG A 524 -13.29 2.08 -36.71
C ARG A 524 -13.06 3.04 -37.89
N PRO A 525 -14.11 3.76 -38.36
CA PRO A 525 -14.01 4.71 -39.47
C PRO A 525 -13.27 5.99 -39.04
N SER A 526 -11.96 5.89 -38.88
CA SER A 526 -11.07 6.99 -38.48
C SER A 526 -9.67 6.83 -39.09
N SER A 527 -8.93 7.94 -39.18
CA SER A 527 -7.59 7.90 -39.77
C SER A 527 -6.68 6.92 -39.02
N MET A 528 -5.81 6.24 -39.78
CA MET A 528 -4.83 5.30 -39.22
C MET A 528 -3.99 5.96 -38.12
N GLN A 529 -3.56 7.20 -38.32
CA GLN A 529 -2.77 7.97 -37.35
C GLN A 529 -3.53 8.20 -36.04
N LYS A 530 -4.85 8.45 -36.11
CA LYS A 530 -5.69 8.57 -34.91
C LYS A 530 -5.77 7.24 -34.15
N ARG A 531 -6.02 6.13 -34.85
CA ARG A 531 -6.06 4.79 -34.24
C ARG A 531 -4.74 4.39 -33.58
N ILE A 532 -3.61 4.69 -34.24
CA ILE A 532 -2.27 4.51 -33.65
C ILE A 532 -2.10 5.35 -32.38
N ARG A 533 -2.51 6.63 -32.42
CA ARG A 533 -2.44 7.52 -31.24
C ARG A 533 -3.31 6.99 -30.10
N ASP A 534 -4.52 6.55 -30.38
CA ASP A 534 -5.43 5.98 -29.38
C ASP A 534 -4.82 4.71 -28.75
N ALA A 535 -4.23 3.82 -29.55
CA ALA A 535 -3.53 2.63 -29.07
C ALA A 535 -2.29 2.97 -28.20
N GLU A 536 -1.52 4.00 -28.57
CA GLU A 536 -0.40 4.50 -27.76
C GLU A 536 -0.89 5.07 -26.42
N LEU A 537 -2.00 5.82 -26.42
CA LEU A 537 -2.63 6.37 -25.21
C LEU A 537 -3.21 5.28 -24.30
N ALA A 538 -3.79 4.23 -24.90
CA ALA A 538 -4.23 3.02 -24.21
C ALA A 538 -3.07 2.11 -23.78
N LYS A 539 -1.83 2.46 -24.15
CA LYS A 539 -0.60 1.76 -23.78
C LYS A 539 -0.58 0.29 -24.22
N VAL A 540 -1.16 -0.01 -25.39
CA VAL A 540 -1.11 -1.36 -25.99
C VAL A 540 0.35 -1.71 -26.33
N PRO A 541 0.89 -2.85 -25.87
CA PRO A 541 2.30 -3.20 -26.08
C PRO A 541 2.72 -3.30 -27.55
N PHE A 542 1.87 -3.89 -28.41
CA PHE A 542 2.13 -4.08 -29.84
C PHE A 542 0.98 -3.57 -30.71
N MET A 543 1.33 -2.85 -31.77
CA MET A 543 0.42 -2.42 -32.82
C MET A 543 0.84 -3.09 -34.13
N ILE A 544 -0.09 -3.80 -34.76
CA ILE A 544 0.10 -4.39 -36.08
C ILE A 544 -0.60 -3.51 -37.12
N ILE A 545 0.15 -3.00 -38.09
CA ILE A 545 -0.38 -2.23 -39.21
C ILE A 545 -0.44 -3.12 -40.44
N VAL A 546 -1.59 -3.17 -41.10
CA VAL A 546 -1.77 -3.96 -42.33
C VAL A 546 -2.25 -3.10 -43.50
N GLY A 547 -1.47 -3.10 -44.58
CA GLY A 547 -1.78 -2.45 -45.85
C GLY A 547 -1.66 -3.39 -47.05
N ASP A 548 -1.59 -2.79 -48.24
CA ASP A 548 -1.58 -3.55 -49.50
C ASP A 548 -0.34 -4.45 -49.59
N ASN A 549 0.83 -3.93 -49.21
CA ASN A 549 2.09 -4.67 -49.24
C ASN A 549 2.08 -5.87 -48.28
N GLU A 550 1.62 -5.65 -47.04
CA GLU A 550 1.46 -6.68 -46.01
C GLU A 550 0.51 -7.78 -46.49
N ARG A 551 -0.65 -7.39 -47.03
CA ARG A 551 -1.64 -8.33 -47.56
C ARG A 551 -1.12 -9.16 -48.73
N ILE A 552 -0.40 -8.54 -49.68
CA ILE A 552 0.13 -9.22 -50.87
C ILE A 552 1.23 -10.22 -50.49
N LYS A 553 2.12 -9.84 -49.56
CA LYS A 553 3.25 -10.68 -49.13
C LYS A 553 2.89 -11.68 -48.04
N GLY A 554 1.73 -11.53 -47.40
CA GLY A 554 1.35 -12.33 -46.23
C GLY A 554 2.10 -11.94 -44.95
N ASP A 555 2.62 -10.71 -44.89
CA ASP A 555 3.42 -10.17 -43.79
C ASP A 555 2.62 -9.16 -42.94
N ILE A 556 3.22 -8.69 -41.85
CA ILE A 556 2.69 -7.62 -40.99
C ILE A 556 3.74 -6.53 -40.75
N SER A 557 3.32 -5.29 -40.50
CA SER A 557 4.19 -4.24 -39.97
C SER A 557 3.94 -4.07 -38.48
N VAL A 558 4.99 -4.11 -37.66
CA VAL A 558 4.86 -4.15 -36.19
C VAL A 558 5.51 -2.94 -35.55
N ARG A 559 4.76 -2.27 -34.68
CA ARG A 559 5.24 -1.16 -33.85
C ARG A 559 5.06 -1.52 -32.39
N THR A 560 6.00 -1.12 -31.53
CA THR A 560 5.83 -1.24 -30.08
C THR A 560 5.37 0.06 -29.45
N ARG A 561 4.77 -0.05 -28.26
CA ARG A 561 4.57 1.08 -27.35
C ARG A 561 5.91 1.78 -27.09
N GLY A 562 5.95 3.11 -27.25
CA GLY A 562 7.19 3.89 -27.10
C GLY A 562 7.96 4.12 -28.40
N LYS A 563 7.33 3.86 -29.56
CA LYS A 563 7.77 4.29 -30.91
C LYS A 563 8.97 3.56 -31.51
N ALA A 564 9.32 2.36 -31.05
CA ALA A 564 10.21 1.51 -31.84
C ALA A 564 9.41 0.85 -32.98
N ASP A 565 9.71 1.22 -34.21
CA ASP A 565 9.24 0.50 -35.40
C ASP A 565 10.10 -0.76 -35.56
N LEU A 566 9.46 -1.93 -35.44
CA LEU A 566 10.14 -3.21 -35.64
C LEU A 566 10.15 -3.62 -37.13
N GLY A 567 9.53 -2.81 -38.00
CA GLY A 567 9.45 -3.04 -39.42
C GLY A 567 8.51 -4.18 -39.79
N ARG A 568 8.70 -4.68 -41.01
CA ARG A 568 7.91 -5.79 -41.55
C ARG A 568 8.47 -7.13 -41.07
N MET A 569 7.60 -8.03 -40.67
CA MET A 569 7.96 -9.41 -40.33
C MET A 569 6.79 -10.36 -40.63
N SER A 570 7.08 -11.66 -40.63
CA SER A 570 6.02 -12.68 -40.70
C SER A 570 5.21 -12.73 -39.39
N LEU A 571 3.94 -13.11 -39.49
CA LEU A 571 3.08 -13.30 -38.33
C LEU A 571 3.65 -14.34 -37.35
N ALA A 572 4.17 -15.45 -37.87
CA ALA A 572 4.77 -16.52 -37.07
C ALA A 572 6.00 -16.05 -36.27
N THR A 573 6.80 -15.13 -36.82
CA THR A 573 7.93 -14.52 -36.10
C THR A 573 7.45 -13.72 -34.90
N LEU A 574 6.40 -12.90 -35.06
CA LEU A 574 5.83 -12.13 -33.97
C LEU A 574 5.20 -13.04 -32.92
N GLU A 575 4.39 -14.02 -33.33
CA GLU A 575 3.76 -15.00 -32.43
C GLU A 575 4.78 -15.65 -31.50
N LYS A 576 5.88 -16.19 -32.06
CA LYS A 576 6.96 -16.81 -31.29
C LYS A 576 7.58 -15.83 -30.29
N LYS A 577 7.74 -14.56 -30.68
CA LYS A 577 8.30 -13.51 -29.81
C LYS A 577 7.35 -13.19 -28.65
N LEU A 578 6.06 -13.01 -28.92
CA LEU A 578 5.05 -12.68 -27.91
C LEU A 578 4.89 -13.81 -26.89
N LEU A 579 4.72 -15.06 -27.38
CA LEU A 579 4.58 -16.23 -26.51
C LEU A 579 5.80 -16.43 -25.61
N LYS A 580 7.01 -16.21 -26.14
CA LYS A 580 8.24 -16.24 -25.33
C LYS A 580 8.23 -15.17 -24.25
N GLN A 581 7.88 -13.93 -24.58
CA GLN A 581 7.83 -12.85 -23.59
C GLN A 581 6.78 -13.09 -22.51
N ILE A 582 5.61 -13.62 -22.87
CA ILE A 582 4.55 -14.00 -21.92
C ILE A 582 5.03 -15.11 -20.97
N ALA A 583 5.67 -16.16 -21.51
CA ALA A 583 6.22 -17.25 -20.71
C ALA A 583 7.33 -16.78 -19.75
N GLU A 584 8.15 -15.83 -20.19
CA GLU A 584 9.20 -15.21 -19.38
C GLU A 584 8.67 -14.11 -18.42
N LYS A 585 7.36 -13.82 -18.44
CA LYS A 585 6.69 -12.76 -17.67
C LYS A 585 7.32 -11.37 -17.88
N ARG A 586 7.64 -11.04 -19.14
CA ARG A 586 8.28 -9.78 -19.55
C ARG A 586 7.31 -8.73 -20.09
#